data_AF-A0A401H0W8-F1
#
_entry.id   AF-A0A401H0W8-F1
#
_cell.length_a   1.000
_cell.length_b   1.000
_cell.length_c   1.000
_cell.angle_alpha   90.00
_cell.angle_beta   90.00
_cell.angle_gamma   90.00
#
_symmetry.space_group_name_H-M   'P 1'
#
loop_
_entity.id
_entity.type
_entity.pdbx_description
1 polymer ?
#
loop_
_entity_poly.entity_id
_entity_poly.type
_entity_poly.pdbx_seq_one_letter_code
_entity_poly.pdbx_strand_id
1 'polypeptide(L)'
;MSLTADRYSWYERDENGNLIPDGGTGYKLTPAAVEAEREIYLKRAKERMPTPTTELPDKYNPFLRKDVKPKPPVLQYGIAVNFDQLRSYANEKNLLEPAARKRGVPLSSLSDMPIVYEAIHGLEVACNARLHWAIPWVPDYDGMVSLYSNYSIFWEQLEEEHEQEVIKILQEELGVTVKPMWYWDISNQ
;
A
#
# COMPACT_ATOMS: atom_id res chain seq x y z
N MET A 1 5.80 -39.24 24.13
CA MET A 1 5.75 -37.80 24.47
C MET A 1 5.97 -37.02 23.18
N SER A 2 4.94 -36.31 22.70
CA SER A 2 4.96 -35.63 21.40
C SER A 2 5.65 -34.27 21.52
N LEU A 3 6.63 -34.00 20.65
CA LEU A 3 7.42 -32.77 20.53
C LEU A 3 6.62 -31.55 20.01
N THR A 4 5.29 -31.55 20.12
CA THR A 4 4.41 -30.62 19.39
C THR A 4 3.56 -29.70 20.26
N ALA A 5 3.69 -29.74 21.60
CA ALA A 5 2.77 -29.02 22.49
C ALA A 5 3.25 -27.60 22.91
N ASP A 6 4.51 -27.22 22.67
CA ASP A 6 5.11 -26.00 23.26
C ASP A 6 5.78 -25.05 22.25
N ARG A 7 5.39 -25.10 20.97
CA ARG A 7 5.82 -24.10 19.98
C ARG A 7 4.64 -23.20 19.66
N TYR A 8 4.59 -22.05 20.33
CA TYR A 8 3.89 -20.81 19.96
C TYR A 8 2.75 -21.01 18.95
N SER A 9 1.51 -21.14 19.45
CA SER A 9 0.32 -20.95 18.60
C SER A 9 0.46 -19.59 17.95
N TRP A 10 0.68 -19.53 16.64
CA TRP A 10 0.83 -18.28 15.88
C TRP A 10 -0.39 -17.37 16.04
N TYR A 11 -1.53 -17.93 16.43
CA TYR A 11 -2.83 -17.27 16.53
C TYR A 11 -3.29 -17.09 17.98
N GLU A 12 -3.93 -15.95 18.24
CA GLU A 12 -4.68 -15.66 19.45
C GLU A 12 -5.93 -16.54 19.55
N ARG A 13 -6.34 -16.81 20.79
CA ARG A 13 -7.52 -17.60 21.11
C ARG A 13 -8.41 -16.87 22.10
N ASP A 14 -9.71 -17.06 21.98
CA ASP A 14 -10.70 -16.56 22.93
C ASP A 14 -10.64 -17.33 24.26
N GLU A 15 -11.45 -16.90 25.23
CA GLU A 15 -11.55 -17.53 26.56
C GLU A 15 -11.98 -19.01 26.50
N ASN A 16 -12.61 -19.44 25.41
CA ASN A 16 -13.05 -20.82 25.18
C ASN A 16 -12.02 -21.65 24.39
N GLY A 17 -10.87 -21.06 24.04
CA GLY A 17 -9.80 -21.70 23.27
C GLY A 17 -10.02 -21.69 21.75
N ASN A 18 -11.04 -21.02 21.22
CA ASN A 18 -11.28 -20.89 19.79
C ASN A 18 -10.40 -19.81 19.16
N LEU A 19 -10.05 -19.95 17.89
CA LEU A 19 -9.30 -18.92 17.16
C LEU A 19 -10.15 -17.66 17.01
N ILE A 20 -9.55 -16.50 17.24
CA ILE A 20 -10.21 -15.20 17.04
C ILE A 20 -10.14 -14.85 15.55
N PRO A 21 -11.27 -14.65 14.85
CA PRO A 21 -11.26 -14.23 13.46
C PRO A 21 -10.61 -12.85 13.27
N ASP A 22 -9.85 -12.68 12.19
CA ASP A 22 -9.29 -11.40 11.77
C ASP A 22 -9.55 -11.17 10.28
N GLY A 23 -9.93 -9.94 9.93
CA GLY A 23 -10.32 -9.59 8.56
C GLY A 23 -9.17 -9.56 7.55
N GLY A 24 -7.93 -9.43 8.01
CA GLY A 24 -6.74 -9.38 7.15
C GLY A 24 -6.07 -10.75 6.99
N THR A 25 -5.82 -11.46 8.09
CA THR A 25 -5.06 -12.72 8.11
C THR A 25 -5.94 -13.97 8.23
N GLY A 26 -7.27 -13.81 8.31
CA GLY A 26 -8.23 -14.87 8.57
C GLY A 26 -8.40 -15.16 10.07
N TYR A 27 -7.30 -15.26 10.80
CA TYR A 27 -7.29 -15.36 12.27
C TYR A 27 -6.25 -14.43 12.87
N LYS A 28 -6.58 -13.85 14.02
CA LYS A 28 -5.74 -12.87 14.72
C LYS A 28 -4.43 -13.54 15.16
N LEU A 29 -3.32 -12.97 14.72
CA LEU A 29 -2.00 -13.42 15.11
C LEU A 29 -1.65 -12.94 16.52
N THR A 30 -0.85 -13.72 17.24
CA THR A 30 -0.24 -13.26 18.49
C THR A 30 0.77 -12.14 18.19
N PRO A 31 1.02 -11.21 19.14
CA PRO A 31 2.04 -10.18 18.94
C PRO A 31 3.43 -10.73 18.56
N ALA A 32 3.81 -11.89 19.12
CA ALA A 32 5.06 -12.57 18.79
C ALA A 32 5.07 -13.12 17.35
N ALA A 33 3.94 -13.62 16.85
CA ALA A 33 3.82 -14.09 15.48
C ALA A 33 3.82 -12.94 14.48
N VAL A 34 3.16 -11.82 14.80
CA VAL A 34 3.22 -10.58 14.00
C VAL A 34 4.66 -10.11 13.86
N GLU A 35 5.42 -10.06 14.96
CA GLU A 35 6.83 -9.65 14.91
C GLU A 35 7.68 -10.65 14.12
N ALA A 36 7.46 -11.96 14.30
CA ALA A 36 8.18 -12.98 13.54
C ALA A 36 7.90 -12.91 12.02
N GLU A 37 6.64 -12.68 11.62
CA GLU A 37 6.30 -12.44 10.21
C GLU A 37 6.99 -11.18 9.68
N ARG A 38 6.99 -10.10 10.48
CA ARG A 38 7.67 -8.86 10.13
C ARG A 38 9.17 -9.09 9.95
N GLU A 39 9.84 -9.82 10.84
CA GLU A 39 11.26 -10.15 10.71
C GLU A 39 11.55 -11.00 9.46
N ILE A 40 10.73 -12.01 9.18
CA ILE A 40 10.85 -12.84 7.98
C ILE A 40 10.69 -11.99 6.72
N TYR A 41 9.69 -11.11 6.72
CA TYR A 41 9.45 -10.17 5.63
C TYR A 41 10.64 -9.22 5.46
N LEU A 42 11.12 -8.57 6.52
CA LEU A 42 12.27 -7.67 6.50
C LEU A 42 13.57 -8.35 6.03
N LYS A 43 13.75 -9.62 6.39
CA LYS A 43 14.89 -10.41 5.90
C LYS A 43 14.78 -10.64 4.39
N ARG A 44 13.63 -11.09 3.90
CA ARG A 44 13.38 -11.27 2.45
C ARG A 44 13.49 -9.95 1.69
N ALA A 45 13.00 -8.87 2.29
CA ALA A 45 13.08 -7.51 1.81
C ALA A 45 14.53 -7.09 1.56
N LYS A 46 15.39 -7.21 2.57
CA LYS A 46 16.83 -6.85 2.46
C LYS A 46 17.57 -7.62 1.37
N GLU A 47 17.19 -8.87 1.12
CA GLU A 47 17.87 -9.74 0.16
C GLU A 47 17.41 -9.52 -1.30
N ARG A 48 16.17 -9.05 -1.51
CA ARG A 48 15.50 -9.12 -2.81
C ARG A 48 14.85 -7.82 -3.28
N MET A 49 14.65 -6.84 -2.40
CA MET A 49 13.94 -5.63 -2.79
C MET A 49 14.84 -4.70 -3.60
N PRO A 50 14.38 -4.30 -4.79
CA PRO A 50 15.07 -3.31 -5.59
C PRO A 50 14.95 -1.93 -4.94
N THR A 51 16.03 -1.14 -5.04
CA THR A 51 16.02 0.25 -4.58
C THR A 51 15.11 1.09 -5.48
N PRO A 52 14.18 1.89 -4.92
CA PRO A 52 13.36 2.81 -5.70
C PRO A 52 14.21 3.77 -6.54
N THR A 53 13.72 4.15 -7.71
CA THR A 53 14.46 5.02 -8.64
C THR A 53 13.70 6.31 -8.92
N THR A 54 14.42 7.40 -9.19
CA THR A 54 13.80 8.68 -9.56
C THR A 54 13.28 8.66 -11.00
N GLU A 55 13.89 7.86 -11.87
CA GLU A 55 13.52 7.70 -13.27
C GLU A 55 13.11 6.26 -13.56
N LEU A 56 12.25 6.06 -14.57
CA LEU A 56 11.89 4.73 -15.05
C LEU A 56 13.07 4.13 -15.82
N PRO A 57 13.70 3.03 -15.36
CA PRO A 57 14.80 2.43 -16.11
C PRO A 57 14.31 1.87 -17.46
N ASP A 58 15.03 2.17 -18.55
CA ASP A 58 14.67 1.78 -19.93
C ASP A 58 14.28 0.31 -20.09
N LYS A 59 14.97 -0.58 -19.37
CA LYS A 59 14.71 -2.03 -19.41
C LYS A 59 13.30 -2.41 -18.93
N TYR A 60 12.64 -1.53 -18.17
CA TYR A 60 11.29 -1.69 -17.65
C TYR A 60 10.25 -0.86 -18.41
N ASN A 61 10.65 -0.06 -19.39
CA ASN A 61 9.73 0.67 -20.24
C ASN A 61 9.16 -0.29 -21.32
N PRO A 62 7.86 -0.66 -21.26
CA PRO A 62 7.28 -1.60 -22.21
C PRO A 62 7.17 -1.02 -23.62
N PHE A 63 7.22 0.31 -23.78
CA PHE A 63 7.10 0.98 -25.07
C PHE A 63 8.42 1.01 -25.86
N LEU A 64 9.56 0.96 -25.17
CA LEU A 64 10.88 0.79 -25.80
C LEU A 64 11.17 -0.66 -26.19
N ARG A 65 10.41 -1.62 -25.62
CA ARG A 65 10.72 -3.05 -25.66
C ARG A 65 9.48 -3.89 -26.02
N LYS A 66 8.95 -3.71 -27.22
CA LYS A 66 7.69 -4.34 -27.69
C LYS A 66 7.71 -5.88 -27.75
N ASP A 67 8.88 -6.51 -27.93
CA ASP A 67 8.99 -7.96 -28.21
C ASP A 67 9.65 -8.79 -27.10
N VAL A 68 9.67 -8.27 -25.87
CA VAL A 68 10.46 -8.89 -24.79
C VAL A 68 9.63 -9.85 -23.98
N LYS A 69 10.13 -11.09 -23.91
CA LYS A 69 9.63 -12.14 -23.03
C LYS A 69 10.72 -12.54 -22.03
N PRO A 70 10.42 -12.63 -20.73
CA PRO A 70 9.14 -12.28 -20.09
C PRO A 70 8.86 -10.77 -20.14
N LYS A 71 7.59 -10.38 -19.95
CA LYS A 71 7.23 -8.96 -19.80
C LYS A 71 7.99 -8.35 -18.62
N PRO A 72 8.40 -7.07 -18.69
CA PRO A 72 9.02 -6.42 -17.56
C PRO A 72 8.13 -6.45 -16.31
N PRO A 73 8.72 -6.47 -15.08
CA PRO A 73 7.96 -6.30 -13.85
C PRO A 73 7.15 -5.00 -13.85
N VAL A 74 6.11 -4.95 -13.03
CA VAL A 74 5.29 -3.74 -12.84
C VAL A 74 6.03 -2.80 -11.89
N LEU A 75 6.24 -1.56 -12.33
CA LEU A 75 6.72 -0.48 -11.48
C LEU A 75 5.63 0.60 -11.41
N GLN A 76 5.49 1.20 -10.24
CA GLN A 76 4.51 2.24 -9.90
C GLN A 76 5.25 3.53 -9.59
N TYR A 77 4.76 4.65 -10.11
CA TYR A 77 5.29 5.97 -9.82
C TYR A 77 4.33 6.74 -8.94
N GLY A 78 4.82 7.22 -7.79
CA GLY A 78 4.00 7.99 -6.87
C GLY A 78 4.65 8.18 -5.52
N ILE A 79 3.83 8.55 -4.53
CA ILE A 79 4.27 8.85 -3.17
C ILE A 79 3.98 7.64 -2.27
N ALA A 80 5.05 7.09 -1.70
CA ALA A 80 4.92 6.01 -0.72
C ALA A 80 4.46 6.55 0.63
N VAL A 81 3.55 5.82 1.28
CA VAL A 81 2.83 6.26 2.48
C VAL A 81 2.61 5.11 3.46
N ASN A 82 2.37 5.46 4.71
CA ASN A 82 1.90 4.54 5.75
C ASN A 82 0.38 4.66 5.94
N PHE A 83 -0.25 3.61 6.44
CA PHE A 83 -1.71 3.60 6.68
C PHE A 83 -2.16 4.71 7.62
N ASP A 84 -1.34 5.06 8.61
CA ASP A 84 -1.65 6.13 9.56
C ASP A 84 -1.78 7.49 8.88
N GLN A 85 -1.03 7.75 7.81
CA GLN A 85 -1.13 9.01 7.04
C GLN A 85 -2.45 9.09 6.28
N LEU A 86 -2.84 8.02 5.59
CA LEU A 86 -4.14 7.94 4.90
C LEU A 86 -5.31 8.02 5.88
N ARG A 87 -5.20 7.34 7.02
CA ARG A 87 -6.22 7.37 8.08
C ARG A 87 -6.35 8.77 8.68
N SER A 88 -5.24 9.46 8.94
CA SER A 88 -5.23 10.84 9.45
C SER A 88 -5.91 11.79 8.47
N TYR A 89 -5.50 11.76 7.19
CA TYR A 89 -6.15 12.52 6.12
C TYR A 89 -7.66 12.25 6.05
N ALA A 90 -8.06 10.97 6.03
CA ALA A 90 -9.47 10.60 5.91
C ALA A 90 -10.31 11.04 7.12
N ASN A 91 -9.73 11.07 8.32
CA ASN A 91 -10.35 11.61 9.52
C ASN A 91 -10.50 13.14 9.43
N GLU A 92 -9.45 13.87 9.06
CA GLU A 92 -9.47 15.32 8.92
C GLU A 92 -10.51 15.80 7.90
N LYS A 93 -10.68 15.05 6.81
CA LYS A 93 -11.69 15.31 5.78
C LYS A 93 -13.07 14.71 6.10
N ASN A 94 -13.26 14.11 7.27
CA ASN A 94 -14.52 13.49 7.72
C ASN A 94 -15.08 12.42 6.75
N LEU A 95 -14.19 11.64 6.10
CA LEU A 95 -14.57 10.65 5.08
C LEU A 95 -15.04 9.32 5.68
N LEU A 96 -14.60 8.99 6.91
CA LEU A 96 -14.78 7.65 7.47
C LEU A 96 -16.17 7.39 8.05
N GLU A 97 -16.84 8.40 8.61
CA GLU A 97 -18.20 8.28 9.14
C GLU A 97 -19.23 7.91 8.05
N PRO A 98 -19.29 8.60 6.88
CA PRO A 98 -20.10 8.16 5.76
C PRO A 98 -19.76 6.74 5.29
N ALA A 99 -18.47 6.41 5.24
CA ALA A 99 -17.98 5.12 4.77
C ALA A 99 -18.41 3.95 5.68
N ALA A 100 -18.37 4.15 6.99
CA ALA A 100 -18.84 3.21 8.01
C ALA A 100 -20.36 3.02 7.91
N ARG A 101 -21.12 4.13 7.82
CA ARG A 101 -22.58 4.08 7.66
C ARG A 101 -23.00 3.31 6.41
N LYS A 102 -22.35 3.56 5.27
CA LYS A 102 -22.63 2.86 4.00
C LYS A 102 -22.45 1.34 4.12
N ARG A 103 -21.55 0.90 5.00
CA ARG A 103 -21.21 -0.52 5.22
C ARG A 103 -22.00 -1.13 6.38
N GLY A 104 -22.79 -0.35 7.12
CA GLY A 104 -23.56 -0.83 8.26
C GLY A 104 -22.70 -1.28 9.44
N VAL A 105 -21.49 -0.74 9.58
CA VAL A 105 -20.55 -1.09 10.65
C VAL A 105 -20.24 0.15 11.51
N PRO A 106 -19.91 -0.02 12.80
CA PRO A 106 -19.34 1.06 13.60
C PRO A 106 -18.02 1.57 13.00
N LEU A 107 -17.71 2.85 13.18
CA LEU A 107 -16.44 3.44 12.74
C LEU A 107 -15.21 2.67 13.23
N SER A 108 -15.24 2.24 14.50
CA SER A 108 -14.18 1.42 15.12
C SER A 108 -13.98 0.04 14.48
N SER A 109 -14.95 -0.45 13.69
CA SER A 109 -14.90 -1.74 13.01
C SER A 109 -14.62 -1.60 11.51
N LEU A 110 -14.31 -0.38 11.04
CA LEU A 110 -13.99 -0.15 9.64
C LEU A 110 -12.59 -0.71 9.34
N SER A 111 -12.51 -1.65 8.38
CA SER A 111 -11.24 -2.22 7.93
C SER A 111 -10.41 -1.22 7.12
N ASP A 112 -9.13 -1.54 6.90
CA ASP A 112 -8.18 -0.62 6.24
C ASP A 112 -8.53 -0.36 4.77
N MET A 113 -9.00 -1.37 4.03
CA MET A 113 -9.33 -1.19 2.60
C MET A 113 -10.42 -0.12 2.33
N PRO A 114 -11.53 -0.08 3.08
CA PRO A 114 -12.44 1.06 3.06
C PRO A 114 -11.74 2.40 3.31
N ILE A 115 -10.83 2.48 4.28
CA ILE A 115 -10.14 3.74 4.62
C ILE A 115 -9.25 4.19 3.47
N VAL A 116 -8.46 3.28 2.90
CA VAL A 116 -7.66 3.52 1.69
C VAL A 116 -8.54 4.02 0.56
N TYR A 117 -9.65 3.33 0.28
CA TYR A 117 -10.53 3.68 -0.82
C TYR A 117 -11.06 5.11 -0.71
N GLU A 118 -11.58 5.48 0.47
CA GLU A 118 -12.14 6.82 0.68
C GLU A 118 -11.03 7.89 0.69
N ALA A 119 -9.85 7.58 1.25
CA ALA A 119 -8.70 8.48 1.22
C ALA A 119 -8.24 8.76 -0.22
N ILE A 120 -8.01 7.71 -1.02
CA ILE A 120 -7.63 7.86 -2.43
C ILE A 120 -8.68 8.66 -3.19
N HIS A 121 -9.96 8.31 -3.04
CA HIS A 121 -11.04 9.03 -3.73
C HIS A 121 -11.10 10.52 -3.32
N GLY A 122 -10.93 10.82 -2.04
CA GLY A 122 -10.84 12.20 -1.56
C GLY A 122 -9.67 12.95 -2.18
N LEU A 123 -8.50 12.31 -2.29
CA LEU A 123 -7.31 12.91 -2.91
C LEU A 123 -7.51 13.11 -4.43
N GLU A 124 -8.17 12.19 -5.13
CA GLU A 124 -8.50 12.35 -6.54
C GLU A 124 -9.36 13.61 -6.76
N VAL A 125 -10.34 13.82 -5.88
CA VAL A 125 -11.19 15.03 -5.90
C VAL A 125 -10.36 16.28 -5.59
N ALA A 126 -9.48 16.24 -4.58
CA ALA A 126 -8.66 17.37 -4.19
C ALA A 126 -7.66 17.78 -5.29
N CYS A 127 -7.06 16.81 -5.96
CA CYS A 127 -6.05 17.03 -7.00
C CYS A 127 -6.67 17.22 -8.39
N ASN A 128 -7.96 16.92 -8.57
CA ASN A 128 -8.61 16.78 -9.87
C ASN A 128 -7.82 15.87 -10.84
N ALA A 129 -7.26 14.80 -10.30
CA ALA A 129 -6.41 13.85 -11.02
C ALA A 129 -6.77 12.42 -10.62
N ARG A 130 -6.59 11.48 -11.55
CA ARG A 130 -6.80 10.06 -11.27
C ARG A 130 -5.62 9.52 -10.48
N LEU A 131 -5.91 8.77 -9.42
CA LEU A 131 -4.91 8.19 -8.53
C LEU A 131 -5.22 6.73 -8.29
N HIS A 132 -4.21 5.97 -7.93
CA HIS A 132 -4.34 4.53 -7.68
C HIS A 132 -3.71 4.16 -6.35
N TRP A 133 -4.26 3.14 -5.71
CA TRP A 133 -3.60 2.48 -4.60
C TRP A 133 -2.64 1.41 -5.13
N ALA A 134 -1.40 1.44 -4.66
CA ALA A 134 -0.42 0.39 -4.92
C ALA A 134 0.31 0.01 -3.64
N ILE A 135 0.92 -1.17 -3.63
CA ILE A 135 1.76 -1.63 -2.51
C ILE A 135 3.19 -1.72 -3.04
N PRO A 136 4.07 -0.79 -2.66
CA PRO A 136 5.45 -0.83 -3.10
C PRO A 136 6.18 -1.97 -2.39
N TRP A 137 7.06 -2.65 -3.11
CA TRP A 137 7.88 -3.73 -2.59
C TRP A 137 9.10 -3.17 -1.86
N VAL A 138 8.83 -2.45 -0.77
CA VAL A 138 9.80 -1.82 0.15
C VAL A 138 9.29 -1.96 1.58
N PRO A 139 10.17 -2.04 2.60
CA PRO A 139 9.73 -2.35 3.96
C PRO A 139 9.28 -1.15 4.78
N ASP A 140 9.61 0.06 4.33
CA ASP A 140 9.42 1.29 5.11
C ASP A 140 8.03 1.92 4.93
N TYR A 141 7.23 1.37 4.01
CA TYR A 141 5.92 1.91 3.62
C TYR A 141 4.88 0.80 3.53
N ASP A 142 3.68 1.08 4.02
CA ASP A 142 2.54 0.17 3.93
C ASP A 142 1.90 0.17 2.53
N GLY A 143 2.05 1.27 1.80
CA GLY A 143 1.50 1.42 0.47
C GLY A 143 1.95 2.69 -0.25
N MET A 144 1.20 3.06 -1.29
CA MET A 144 1.52 4.17 -2.17
C MET A 144 0.25 4.76 -2.77
N VAL A 145 0.23 6.09 -2.87
CA VAL A 145 -0.62 6.83 -3.80
C VAL A 145 0.11 6.91 -5.14
N SER A 146 -0.28 6.08 -6.10
CA SER A 146 0.33 5.96 -7.42
C SER A 146 -0.37 6.87 -8.42
N LEU A 147 0.40 7.60 -9.22
CA LEU A 147 -0.11 8.40 -10.34
C LEU A 147 -0.30 7.48 -11.56
N TYR A 148 0.67 6.60 -11.82
CA TYR A 148 0.64 5.66 -12.94
C TYR A 148 1.70 4.57 -12.77
N SER A 149 1.59 3.54 -13.61
CA SER A 149 2.57 2.47 -13.73
C SER A 149 3.42 2.61 -14.99
N ASN A 150 4.48 1.83 -15.12
CA ASN A 150 5.26 1.73 -16.36
C ASN A 150 4.41 1.27 -17.56
N TYR A 151 3.27 0.63 -17.31
CA TYR A 151 2.32 0.20 -18.34
C TYR A 151 1.23 1.23 -18.66
N SER A 152 0.94 2.16 -17.73
CA SER A 152 -0.08 3.19 -17.93
C SER A 152 0.49 4.58 -18.18
N ILE A 153 1.79 4.81 -17.96
CA ILE A 153 2.46 6.10 -18.14
C ILE A 153 2.13 6.79 -19.47
N PHE A 154 2.05 6.05 -20.57
CA PHE A 154 1.73 6.62 -21.88
C PHE A 154 0.33 7.27 -21.95
N TRP A 155 -0.61 6.82 -21.13
CA TRP A 155 -2.01 7.27 -21.12
C TRP A 155 -2.35 8.17 -19.94
N GLU A 156 -1.64 8.00 -18.82
CA GLU A 156 -2.00 8.60 -17.53
C GLU A 156 -1.00 9.66 -17.07
N GLN A 157 0.18 9.76 -17.70
CA GLN A 157 1.13 10.82 -17.36
C GLN A 157 0.52 12.19 -17.62
N LEU A 158 0.55 13.03 -16.60
CA LEU A 158 0.04 14.39 -16.65
C LEU A 158 1.07 15.32 -17.30
N GLU A 159 0.62 16.49 -17.75
CA GLU A 159 1.54 17.57 -18.13
C GLU A 159 2.38 17.97 -16.92
N GLU A 160 3.66 18.32 -17.14
CA GLU A 160 4.65 18.51 -16.07
C GLU A 160 4.17 19.48 -14.98
N GLU A 161 3.59 20.62 -15.36
CA GLU A 161 3.07 21.62 -14.42
C GLU A 161 1.93 21.06 -13.57
N HIS A 162 1.01 20.30 -14.19
CA HIS A 162 -0.11 19.69 -13.49
C HIS A 162 0.35 18.52 -12.61
N GLU A 163 1.32 17.72 -13.04
CA GLU A 163 1.90 16.66 -12.21
C GLU A 163 2.55 17.24 -10.95
N GLN A 164 3.31 18.34 -11.09
CA GLN A 164 3.92 19.03 -9.95
C GLN A 164 2.87 19.59 -8.98
N GLU A 165 1.77 20.14 -9.49
CA GLU A 165 0.64 20.58 -8.68
C GLU A 165 0.02 19.43 -7.90
N VAL A 166 -0.27 18.31 -8.57
CA VAL A 166 -0.81 17.09 -7.93
C VAL A 166 0.13 16.59 -6.84
N ILE A 167 1.43 16.46 -7.13
CA ILE A 167 2.44 16.01 -6.16
C ILE A 167 2.45 16.92 -4.93
N LYS A 168 2.38 18.25 -5.13
CA LYS A 168 2.36 19.21 -4.04
C LYS A 168 1.11 19.04 -3.18
N ILE A 169 -0.07 18.93 -3.79
CA ILE A 169 -1.33 18.71 -3.06
C ILE A 169 -1.25 17.41 -2.26
N LEU A 170 -0.77 16.32 -2.86
CA LEU A 170 -0.60 15.05 -2.16
C LEU A 170 0.34 15.17 -0.96
N GLN A 171 1.48 15.85 -1.12
CA GLN A 171 2.43 16.06 -0.02
C GLN A 171 1.83 16.89 1.12
N GLU A 172 1.08 17.94 0.80
CA GLU A 172 0.40 18.79 1.78
C GLU A 172 -0.73 18.04 2.51
N GLU A 173 -1.61 17.37 1.77
CA GLU A 173 -2.77 16.65 2.32
C GLU A 173 -2.37 15.40 3.12
N LEU A 174 -1.28 14.73 2.76
CA LEU A 174 -0.78 13.54 3.47
C LEU A 174 0.25 13.88 4.55
N GLY A 175 0.68 15.15 4.65
CA GLY A 175 1.71 15.59 5.59
C GLY A 175 3.06 14.91 5.36
N VAL A 176 3.44 14.67 4.11
CA VAL A 176 4.68 13.97 3.73
C VAL A 176 5.63 14.86 2.95
N THR A 177 6.92 14.62 3.11
CA THR A 177 7.99 15.28 2.35
C THR A 177 8.68 14.35 1.35
N VAL A 178 8.20 13.10 1.26
CA VAL A 178 8.74 12.08 0.37
C VAL A 178 8.48 12.50 -1.06
N LYS A 179 9.52 12.45 -1.90
CA LYS A 179 9.40 12.71 -3.34
C LYS A 179 8.76 11.51 -4.03
N PRO A 180 8.03 11.72 -5.13
CA PRO A 180 7.56 10.61 -5.93
C PRO A 180 8.76 9.86 -6.53
N MET A 181 8.69 8.53 -6.51
CA MET A 181 9.71 7.64 -7.07
C MET A 181 9.03 6.45 -7.74
N TRP A 182 9.81 5.71 -8.53
CA TRP A 182 9.44 4.42 -9.09
C TRP A 182 9.72 3.31 -8.09
N TYR A 183 8.68 2.58 -7.72
CA TYR A 183 8.75 1.42 -6.84
C TYR A 183 8.33 0.18 -7.60
N TRP A 184 8.91 -0.96 -7.27
CA TRP A 184 8.43 -2.24 -7.77
C TRP A 184 7.16 -2.58 -7.03
N ASP A 185 6.16 -3.07 -7.75
CA ASP A 185 4.92 -3.51 -7.15
C ASP A 185 5.10 -4.83 -6.37
N ILE A 186 4.39 -5.01 -5.26
CA ILE A 186 4.45 -6.26 -4.46
C ILE A 186 4.02 -7.49 -5.26
N SER A 187 3.21 -7.32 -6.32
CA SER A 187 2.84 -8.41 -7.23
C SER A 187 4.01 -9.04 -7.98
N ASN A 188 5.21 -8.45 -7.92
CA ASN A 188 6.43 -9.02 -8.48
C ASN A 188 7.16 -10.02 -7.55
N GLN A 189 6.66 -10.25 -6.32
CA GLN A 189 7.26 -11.14 -5.32
C GLN A 189 7.26 -12.62 -5.70
#